data_AF-A0AAW0T759-F1
#
_entry.id   AF-A0AAW0T759-F1
#
_cell.length_a   1.000
_cell.length_b   1.000
_cell.length_c   1.000
_cell.angle_alpha   90.00
_cell.angle_beta   90.00
_cell.angle_gamma   90.00
#
_symmetry.space_group_name_H-M   'P 1'
#
loop_
_entity.id
_entity.type
_entity.pdbx_description
1 polymer ?
#
loop_
_entity_poly.entity_id
_entity_poly.type
_entity_poly.pdbx_seq_one_letter_code
_entity_poly.pdbx_strand_id
1 'polypeptide(L)'
;MASHASLTSPTTFRISHVNSLSDEDFITTFGNVIEHCSLVAAAVVSSRPFHSLQHLHAEICSFIDELPVKGREGILRSHPDLAGRAAVAGQLTQESSQEQKSAGLGNLTQQERSNLDLMNTSYRHKFGFPFVICARLNKKEAILQGLSRRLHNSPEEELHTGIEEVKKIALLRLKNLISEDMDSKM
;
A
#
# COMPACT_ATOMS: atom_id res chain seq x y z
N MET A 1 0.15 1.42 41.99
CA MET A 1 -0.94 1.87 41.10
C MET A 1 -0.43 1.82 39.68
N ALA A 2 -0.75 0.75 38.94
CA ALA A 2 -0.33 0.59 37.56
C ALA A 2 -1.36 1.29 36.66
N SER A 3 -0.93 2.34 35.96
CA SER A 3 -1.76 3.02 34.96
C SER A 3 -1.97 2.08 33.78
N HIS A 4 -3.22 1.71 33.52
CA HIS A 4 -3.60 1.08 32.27
C HIS A 4 -3.36 2.07 31.13
N ALA A 5 -2.50 1.69 30.19
CA ALA A 5 -2.41 2.35 28.90
C ALA A 5 -3.77 2.16 28.20
N SER A 6 -4.48 3.26 27.97
CA SER A 6 -5.68 3.26 27.15
C SER A 6 -5.32 2.79 25.73
N LEU A 7 -5.85 1.63 25.35
CA LEU A 7 -5.90 1.19 23.97
C LEU A 7 -6.84 2.13 23.22
N THR A 8 -6.30 3.21 22.63
CA THR A 8 -7.05 4.06 21.72
C THR A 8 -7.36 3.23 20.48
N SER A 9 -8.62 2.85 20.29
CA SER A 9 -9.11 2.33 19.02
C SER A 9 -8.66 3.29 17.90
N PRO A 10 -8.15 2.80 16.76
CA PRO A 10 -7.78 3.67 15.66
C PRO A 10 -8.99 4.52 15.29
N THR A 11 -8.83 5.84 15.33
CA THR A 11 -9.91 6.78 14.99
C THR A 11 -10.21 6.61 13.51
N THR A 12 -11.34 5.97 13.20
CA THR A 12 -11.83 5.85 11.83
C THR A 12 -12.71 7.05 11.49
N PHE A 13 -12.45 7.67 10.34
CA PHE A 13 -13.22 8.79 9.81
C PHE A 13 -14.51 8.29 9.15
N ARG A 14 -15.61 9.03 9.32
CA ARG A 14 -16.75 8.92 8.40
C ARG A 14 -16.47 9.71 7.13
N ILE A 15 -17.09 9.31 6.02
CA ILE A 15 -16.87 10.00 4.73
C ILE A 15 -17.27 11.49 4.78
N SER A 16 -18.30 11.83 5.56
CA SER A 16 -18.70 13.23 5.78
C SER A 16 -17.62 14.05 6.49
N HIS A 17 -16.90 13.45 7.44
CA HIS A 17 -15.76 14.08 8.10
C HIS A 17 -14.60 14.26 7.11
N VAL A 18 -14.30 13.25 6.30
CA VAL A 18 -13.26 13.34 5.25
C VAL A 18 -13.52 14.53 4.32
N ASN A 19 -14.78 14.74 3.93
CA ASN A 19 -15.17 15.86 3.08
C ASN A 19 -15.01 17.24 3.74
N SER A 20 -15.03 17.32 5.07
CA SER A 20 -14.86 18.57 5.82
C SER A 20 -13.43 18.90 6.22
N LEU A 21 -12.47 17.99 6.01
CA LEU A 21 -11.06 18.25 6.30
C LEU A 21 -10.55 19.44 5.47
N SER A 22 -9.59 20.19 6.01
CA SER A 22 -8.78 21.09 5.19
C SER A 22 -7.94 20.27 4.19
N ASP A 23 -7.46 20.89 3.11
CA ASP A 23 -6.59 20.22 2.15
C ASP A 23 -5.31 19.71 2.82
N GLU A 24 -4.76 20.48 3.76
CA GLU A 24 -3.57 20.12 4.55
C GLU A 24 -3.85 18.90 5.45
N ASP A 25 -4.97 18.88 6.16
CA ASP A 25 -5.35 17.75 7.01
C ASP A 25 -5.65 16.49 6.19
N PHE A 26 -6.27 16.66 5.01
CA PHE A 26 -6.52 15.56 4.09
C PHE A 26 -5.22 14.95 3.59
N ILE A 27 -4.28 15.78 3.11
CA ILE A 27 -2.98 15.32 2.63
C ILE A 27 -2.17 14.67 3.76
N THR A 28 -2.22 15.22 4.98
CA THR A 28 -1.54 14.65 6.14
C THR A 28 -2.12 13.28 6.51
N THR A 29 -3.46 13.15 6.48
CA THR A 29 -4.16 11.92 6.87
C THR A 29 -4.03 10.82 5.81
N PHE A 30 -4.17 11.16 4.54
CA PHE A 30 -4.23 10.20 3.44
C PHE A 30 -2.92 10.12 2.62
N GLY A 31 -1.90 10.90 2.98
CA GLY A 31 -0.67 11.05 2.22
C GLY A 31 0.20 9.80 2.12
N ASN A 32 -0.03 8.81 2.99
CA ASN A 32 0.65 7.51 2.92
C ASN A 32 -0.29 6.36 2.51
N VAL A 33 -1.48 6.64 1.96
CA VAL A 33 -2.35 5.62 1.34
C VAL A 33 -1.64 4.97 0.16
N ILE A 34 -0.85 5.74 -0.58
CA ILE A 34 0.18 5.25 -1.50
C ILE A 34 1.53 5.50 -0.82
N GLU A 35 2.32 4.44 -0.67
CA GLU A 35 3.58 4.50 0.08
C GLU A 35 4.47 5.66 -0.40
N HIS A 36 4.85 6.54 0.53
CA HIS A 36 5.71 7.71 0.29
C HIS A 36 5.26 8.59 -0.90
N CYS A 37 3.96 8.66 -1.18
CA CYS A 37 3.43 9.37 -2.35
C CYS A 37 2.24 10.28 -1.99
N SER A 38 2.50 11.29 -1.15
CA SER A 38 1.49 12.27 -0.73
C SER A 38 0.92 13.12 -1.87
N LEU A 39 1.63 13.20 -3.00
CA LEU A 39 1.15 13.84 -4.23
C LEU A 39 -0.19 13.25 -4.71
N VAL A 40 -0.39 11.94 -4.55
CA VAL A 40 -1.66 11.30 -4.94
C VAL A 40 -2.80 11.86 -4.10
N ALA A 41 -2.62 11.96 -2.78
CA ALA A 41 -3.61 12.57 -1.89
C ALA A 41 -3.86 14.04 -2.24
N ALA A 42 -2.79 14.79 -2.53
CA ALA A 42 -2.88 16.20 -2.92
C ALA A 42 -3.58 16.41 -4.27
N ALA A 43 -3.50 15.45 -5.20
CA ALA A 43 -4.21 15.53 -6.47
C ALA A 43 -5.71 15.22 -6.31
N VAL A 44 -6.05 14.16 -5.57
CA VAL A 44 -7.45 13.70 -5.47
C VAL A 44 -8.32 14.55 -4.54
N VAL A 45 -7.71 15.34 -3.64
CA VAL A 45 -8.48 16.19 -2.69
C VAL A 45 -9.42 17.17 -3.39
N SER A 46 -9.10 17.57 -4.63
CA SER A 46 -9.92 18.43 -5.47
C SER A 46 -11.17 17.75 -6.05
N SER A 47 -11.25 16.41 -6.01
CA SER A 47 -12.43 15.63 -6.47
C SER A 47 -13.56 15.55 -5.44
N ARG A 48 -13.46 16.26 -4.32
CA ARG A 48 -14.52 16.32 -3.31
C ARG A 48 -15.80 16.99 -3.84
N PRO A 49 -16.98 16.64 -3.28
CA PRO A 49 -17.18 15.72 -2.17
C PRO A 49 -17.14 14.24 -2.60
N PHE A 50 -16.53 13.40 -1.77
CA PHE A 50 -16.59 11.95 -1.93
C PHE A 50 -17.89 11.38 -1.36
N HIS A 51 -18.58 10.52 -2.11
CA HIS A 51 -19.83 9.91 -1.63
C HIS A 51 -19.61 8.62 -0.84
N SER A 52 -18.45 7.97 -0.96
CA SER A 52 -18.08 6.78 -0.19
C SER A 52 -16.56 6.56 -0.18
N LEU A 53 -16.09 5.62 0.65
CA LEU A 53 -14.72 5.11 0.61
C LEU A 53 -14.35 4.61 -0.80
N GLN A 54 -15.28 3.89 -1.44
CA GLN A 54 -15.13 3.37 -2.79
C GLN A 54 -14.98 4.50 -3.82
N HIS A 55 -15.68 5.63 -3.66
CA HIS A 55 -15.50 6.78 -4.53
C HIS A 55 -14.10 7.37 -4.43
N LEU A 56 -13.62 7.61 -3.20
CA LEU A 56 -12.25 8.10 -2.98
C LEU A 56 -11.21 7.12 -3.54
N HIS A 57 -11.42 5.82 -3.35
CA HIS A 57 -10.53 4.81 -3.94
C HIS A 57 -10.55 4.84 -5.47
N ALA A 58 -11.72 5.03 -6.09
CA ALA A 58 -11.85 5.14 -7.53
C ALA A 58 -11.12 6.38 -8.09
N GLU A 59 -11.22 7.52 -7.42
CA GLU A 59 -10.49 8.75 -7.78
C GLU A 59 -8.97 8.54 -7.71
N ILE A 60 -8.48 7.84 -6.68
CA ILE A 60 -7.06 7.44 -6.59
C ILE A 60 -6.67 6.53 -7.75
N CYS A 61 -7.50 5.55 -8.09
CA CYS A 61 -7.22 4.63 -9.20
C CYS A 61 -7.15 5.38 -10.53
N SER A 62 -8.12 6.27 -10.80
CA SER A 62 -8.16 7.07 -12.03
C SER A 62 -6.92 7.93 -12.18
N PHE A 63 -6.54 8.64 -11.11
CA PHE A 63 -5.32 9.45 -11.11
C PHE A 63 -4.08 8.61 -11.44
N ILE A 64 -3.93 7.42 -10.84
CA ILE A 64 -2.79 6.53 -11.10
C ILE A 64 -2.78 6.01 -12.54
N ASP A 65 -3.96 5.68 -13.09
CA ASP A 65 -4.10 5.16 -14.45
C ASP A 65 -3.79 6.22 -15.52
N GLU A 66 -4.09 7.48 -15.24
CA GLU A 66 -3.77 8.62 -16.11
C GLU A 66 -2.28 9.01 -16.08
N LEU A 67 -1.50 8.52 -15.11
CA LEU A 67 -0.07 8.81 -15.05
C LEU A 67 0.67 8.21 -16.26
N PRO A 68 1.65 8.96 -16.81
CA PRO A 68 2.57 8.39 -17.78
C PRO A 68 3.32 7.19 -17.17
N VAL A 69 3.83 6.31 -18.02
CA VAL A 69 4.59 5.10 -17.62
C VAL A 69 5.61 5.40 -16.51
N LYS A 70 6.41 6.47 -16.66
CA LYS A 70 7.41 6.88 -15.66
C LYS A 70 6.81 7.27 -14.31
N GLY A 71 5.59 7.82 -14.28
CA GLY A 71 4.87 8.15 -13.06
C GLY A 71 4.43 6.89 -12.32
N ARG A 72 3.87 5.91 -13.04
CA ARG A 72 3.50 4.60 -12.50
C ARG A 72 4.71 3.82 -11.99
N GLU A 73 5.82 3.80 -12.74
CA GLU A 73 7.07 3.23 -12.23
C GLU A 73 7.59 3.96 -10.99
N GLY A 74 7.44 5.29 -10.93
CA GLY A 74 7.79 6.12 -9.77
C GLY A 74 7.04 5.68 -8.51
N ILE A 75 5.73 5.46 -8.61
CA ILE A 75 4.91 4.91 -7.51
C ILE A 75 5.45 3.56 -7.03
N LEU A 76 5.79 2.65 -7.96
CA LEU A 76 6.35 1.35 -7.58
C LEU A 76 7.70 1.51 -6.87
N ARG A 77 8.56 2.43 -7.34
CA ARG A 77 9.86 2.73 -6.71
C ARG A 77 9.75 3.34 -5.32
N SER A 78 8.63 3.97 -4.97
CA SER A 78 8.39 4.47 -3.61
C SER A 78 8.15 3.36 -2.59
N HIS A 79 7.85 2.12 -3.03
CA HIS A 79 7.59 1.01 -2.12
C HIS A 79 8.88 0.35 -1.63
N PRO A 80 8.99 -0.01 -0.34
CA PRO A 80 10.11 -0.78 0.16
C PRO A 80 10.05 -2.22 -0.33
N ASP A 81 11.22 -2.85 -0.48
CA ASP A 81 11.29 -4.29 -0.74
C ASP A 81 10.66 -5.09 0.41
N LEU A 82 9.99 -6.19 0.04
CA LEU A 82 9.51 -7.19 1.00
C LEU A 82 10.68 -7.87 1.70
N ALA A 83 10.68 -7.81 3.03
CA ALA A 83 11.75 -8.28 3.91
C ALA A 83 13.14 -7.69 3.61
N GLY A 84 13.24 -6.63 2.82
CA GLY A 84 14.53 -6.06 2.41
C GLY A 84 15.21 -5.23 3.50
N ARG A 85 16.19 -4.42 3.08
CA ARG A 85 17.04 -3.63 3.99
C ARG A 85 16.25 -2.71 4.94
N ALA A 86 15.22 -2.03 4.43
CA ALA A 86 14.37 -1.15 5.25
C ALA A 86 13.62 -1.94 6.35
N ALA A 87 13.17 -3.17 6.05
CA ALA A 87 12.54 -4.04 7.03
C ALA A 87 13.54 -4.48 8.12
N VAL A 88 14.75 -4.87 7.72
CA VAL A 88 15.81 -5.27 8.66
C VAL A 88 16.25 -4.12 9.56
N ALA A 89 16.36 -2.92 9.00
CA ALA A 89 16.76 -1.72 9.73
C ALA A 89 15.64 -1.10 10.58
N GLY A 90 14.41 -1.63 10.53
CA GLY A 90 13.26 -1.06 11.23
C GLY A 90 12.84 0.32 10.69
N GLN A 91 13.09 0.58 9.40
CA GLN A 91 12.88 1.86 8.72
C GLN A 91 11.63 1.88 7.82
N LEU A 92 10.78 0.86 7.92
CA LEU A 92 9.50 0.85 7.21
C LEU A 92 8.55 1.89 7.81
N THR A 93 7.64 2.41 6.97
CA THR A 93 6.44 3.10 7.44
C THR A 93 5.63 2.19 8.36
N GLN A 94 4.77 2.78 9.18
CA GLN A 94 3.91 2.01 10.08
C GLN A 94 3.04 1.02 9.30
N GLU A 95 2.49 1.45 8.16
CA GLU A 95 1.65 0.67 7.27
C GLU A 95 2.44 -0.48 6.65
N SER A 96 3.60 -0.21 6.02
CA SER A 96 4.45 -1.26 5.43
C SER A 96 4.91 -2.28 6.47
N SER A 97 5.24 -1.82 7.69
CA SER A 97 5.63 -2.70 8.79
C SER A 97 4.49 -3.65 9.19
N GLN A 98 3.28 -3.13 9.35
CA GLN A 98 2.10 -3.94 9.68
C GLN A 98 1.75 -4.91 8.55
N GLU A 99 1.79 -4.45 7.30
CA GLU A 99 1.50 -5.24 6.11
C GLU A 99 2.46 -6.42 5.97
N GLN A 100 3.76 -6.19 6.04
CA GLN A 100 4.76 -7.25 5.96
C GLN A 100 4.68 -8.23 7.14
N LYS A 101 4.40 -7.74 8.36
CA LYS A 101 4.17 -8.59 9.53
C LYS A 101 2.95 -9.50 9.34
N SER A 102 1.85 -8.97 8.82
CA SER A 102 0.60 -9.73 8.59
C SER A 102 0.74 -10.85 7.55
N ALA A 103 1.69 -10.69 6.62
CA ALA A 103 2.03 -11.68 5.60
C ALA A 103 2.97 -12.79 6.12
N GLY A 104 3.50 -12.65 7.34
CA GLY A 104 4.44 -13.60 7.93
C GLY A 104 5.90 -13.41 7.51
N LEU A 105 6.25 -12.27 6.90
CA LEU A 105 7.63 -11.99 6.44
C LEU A 105 8.62 -11.75 7.58
N GLY A 106 8.15 -11.55 8.82
CA GLY A 106 8.98 -11.54 10.02
C GLY A 106 9.49 -12.93 10.42
N ASN A 107 8.90 -14.00 9.89
CA ASN A 107 9.19 -15.40 10.27
C ASN A 107 9.86 -16.19 9.14
N LEU A 108 10.64 -15.51 8.29
CA LEU A 108 11.42 -16.16 7.24
C LEU A 108 12.60 -16.90 7.85
N THR A 109 12.82 -18.13 7.41
CA THR A 109 14.09 -18.84 7.62
C THR A 109 15.23 -18.12 6.92
N GLN A 110 16.47 -18.40 7.32
CA GLN A 110 17.66 -17.81 6.67
C GLN A 110 17.70 -18.12 5.16
N GLN A 111 17.28 -19.33 4.76
CA GLN A 111 17.24 -19.74 3.36
C GLN A 111 16.15 -18.99 2.59
N GLU A 112 14.93 -18.88 3.15
CA GLU A 112 13.85 -18.11 2.52
C GLU A 112 14.24 -16.64 2.35
N ARG A 113 14.86 -16.04 3.36
CA ARG A 113 15.35 -14.65 3.30
C ARG A 113 16.41 -14.47 2.21
N SER A 114 17.41 -15.35 2.15
CA SER A 114 18.46 -15.29 1.13
C SER A 114 17.89 -15.45 -0.29
N ASN A 115 16.91 -16.34 -0.46
CA ASN A 115 16.22 -16.52 -1.73
C ASN A 115 15.40 -15.29 -2.12
N LEU A 116 14.64 -14.73 -1.17
CA LEU A 116 13.86 -13.52 -1.40
C LEU A 116 14.74 -12.33 -1.77
N ASP A 117 15.90 -12.16 -1.12
CA ASP A 117 16.87 -11.09 -1.44
C ASP A 117 17.44 -11.25 -2.86
N LEU A 118 17.76 -12.47 -3.28
CA LEU A 118 18.20 -12.76 -4.65
C LEU A 118 17.10 -12.44 -5.67
N MET A 119 15.88 -12.91 -5.42
CA MET A 119 14.75 -12.69 -6.32
C MET A 119 14.37 -11.21 -6.41
N ASN A 120 14.35 -10.48 -5.30
CA ASN A 120 14.16 -9.03 -5.27
C ASN A 120 15.21 -8.30 -6.11
N THR A 121 16.47 -8.74 -6.03
CA THR A 121 17.58 -8.16 -6.82
C THR A 121 17.38 -8.41 -8.32
N SER A 122 17.10 -9.66 -8.71
CA SER A 122 16.81 -10.02 -10.10
C SER A 122 15.59 -9.28 -10.65
N TYR A 123 14.56 -9.12 -9.83
CA TYR A 123 13.34 -8.41 -10.20
C TYR A 123 13.61 -6.93 -10.48
N ARG A 124 14.33 -6.25 -9.57
CA ARG A 124 14.72 -4.84 -9.79
C ARG A 124 15.62 -4.68 -11.01
N HIS A 125 16.54 -5.61 -11.24
CA HIS A 125 17.40 -5.56 -12.42
C HIS A 125 16.58 -5.69 -13.71
N LYS A 126 15.57 -6.57 -13.74
CA LYS A 126 14.72 -6.77 -14.92
C LYS A 126 13.76 -5.61 -15.18
N PHE A 127 13.06 -5.13 -14.15
CA PHE A 127 11.92 -4.22 -14.31
C PHE A 127 12.24 -2.77 -13.91
N GLY A 128 13.33 -2.52 -13.18
CA GLY A 128 13.71 -1.17 -12.74
C GLY A 128 12.87 -0.61 -11.59
N PHE A 129 12.05 -1.45 -10.94
CA PHE A 129 11.27 -1.11 -9.74
C PHE A 129 11.14 -2.33 -8.79
N PRO A 130 10.83 -2.11 -7.49
CA PRO A 130 10.62 -3.17 -6.51
C PRO A 130 9.44 -4.11 -6.86
N PHE A 131 9.49 -5.34 -6.37
CA PHE A 131 8.34 -6.23 -6.43
C PHE A 131 7.27 -5.77 -5.43
N VAL A 132 6.12 -5.36 -5.95
CA VAL A 132 4.98 -4.93 -5.14
C VAL A 132 3.87 -5.97 -5.23
N ILE A 133 3.39 -6.39 -4.06
CA ILE A 133 2.22 -7.26 -3.90
C ILE A 133 1.46 -6.82 -2.65
N CYS A 134 0.13 -6.93 -2.67
CA CYS A 134 -0.70 -6.62 -1.52
C CYS A 134 -0.49 -7.67 -0.42
N ALA A 135 0.46 -7.39 0.48
CA ALA A 135 0.91 -8.33 1.51
C ALA A 135 -0.22 -8.76 2.44
N ARG A 136 -1.21 -7.90 2.73
CA ARG A 136 -2.38 -8.25 3.56
C ARG A 136 -3.29 -9.31 2.93
N LEU A 137 -3.22 -9.49 1.61
CA LEU A 137 -4.01 -10.50 0.87
C LEU A 137 -3.20 -11.77 0.56
N ASN A 138 -1.93 -11.83 0.98
CA ASN A 138 -1.01 -12.91 0.62
C ASN A 138 -0.22 -13.39 1.85
N LYS A 139 0.07 -14.70 1.89
CA LYS A 139 1.01 -15.27 2.87
C LYS A 139 2.38 -15.45 2.23
N LYS A 140 3.43 -15.62 3.03
CA LYS A 140 4.82 -15.70 2.57
C LYS A 140 5.01 -16.67 1.40
N GLU A 141 4.32 -17.81 1.40
CA GLU A 141 4.40 -18.82 0.35
C GLU A 141 3.84 -18.28 -0.98
N ALA A 142 2.67 -17.63 -0.94
CA ALA A 142 2.05 -17.00 -2.09
C ALA A 142 2.88 -15.81 -2.62
N ILE A 143 3.55 -15.07 -1.73
CA ILE A 143 4.47 -13.98 -2.10
C ILE A 143 5.66 -14.53 -2.88
N LEU A 144 6.33 -15.57 -2.37
CA LEU A 144 7.48 -16.19 -3.03
C LEU A 144 7.11 -16.81 -4.39
N GLN A 145 5.97 -17.50 -4.46
CA GLN A 145 5.44 -18.03 -5.71
C GLN A 145 5.06 -16.91 -6.70
N GLY A 146 4.41 -15.87 -6.20
CA GLY A 146 4.01 -14.70 -6.98
C GLY A 146 5.22 -14.00 -7.61
N LEU A 147 6.28 -13.80 -6.82
CA LEU A 147 7.54 -13.21 -7.28
C LEU A 147 8.22 -14.09 -8.34
N SER A 148 8.29 -15.40 -8.12
CA SER A 148 8.86 -16.35 -9.09
C SER A 148 8.11 -16.33 -10.43
N ARG A 149 6.78 -16.37 -10.37
CA ARG A 149 5.92 -16.31 -11.56
C ARG A 149 6.10 -14.98 -12.29
N ARG A 150 5.98 -13.86 -11.59
CA ARG A 150 6.01 -12.50 -12.17
C ARG A 150 7.37 -12.11 -12.75
N LEU A 151 8.46 -12.75 -12.32
CA LEU A 151 9.76 -12.63 -13.00
C LEU A 151 9.73 -13.08 -14.46
N HIS A 152 8.74 -13.86 -14.90
CA HIS A 152 8.59 -14.28 -16.29
C HIS A 152 7.75 -13.32 -17.14
N ASN A 153 7.07 -12.35 -16.52
CA ASN A 153 6.23 -11.38 -17.22
C ASN A 153 7.04 -10.47 -18.16
N SER A 154 6.36 -9.91 -19.16
CA SER A 154 6.91 -8.78 -19.91
C SER A 154 6.97 -7.51 -19.04
N PRO A 155 7.85 -6.53 -19.33
CA PRO A 155 7.91 -5.28 -18.57
C PRO A 155 6.57 -4.51 -18.53
N GLU A 156 5.80 -4.52 -19.62
CA GLU A 156 4.51 -3.85 -19.70
C GLU A 156 3.45 -4.53 -18.82
N GLU A 157 3.34 -5.86 -18.94
CA GLU A 157 2.45 -6.67 -18.09
C GLU A 157 2.81 -6.52 -16.61
N GLU A 158 4.10 -6.45 -16.29
CA GLU A 158 4.53 -6.35 -14.91
C GLU A 158 4.28 -4.96 -14.32
N LEU A 159 4.45 -3.90 -15.11
CA LEU A 159 4.07 -2.56 -14.68
C LEU A 159 2.58 -2.49 -14.36
N HIS A 160 1.74 -3.05 -15.23
CA HIS A 160 0.29 -3.12 -14.99
C HIS A 160 -0.01 -3.93 -13.73
N THR A 161 0.56 -5.12 -13.60
CA THR A 161 0.35 -6.00 -12.44
C THR A 161 0.78 -5.34 -11.14
N GLY A 162 1.95 -4.69 -11.10
CA GLY A 162 2.43 -3.97 -9.92
C GLY A 162 1.49 -2.85 -9.50
N ILE A 163 0.97 -2.08 -10.46
CA ILE A 163 0.02 -0.99 -10.18
C ILE A 163 -1.31 -1.51 -9.65
N GLU A 164 -1.83 -2.63 -10.17
CA GLU A 164 -3.03 -3.26 -9.62
C GLU A 164 -2.82 -3.73 -8.16
N GLU A 165 -1.62 -4.19 -7.81
CA GLU A 165 -1.29 -4.49 -6.41
C GLU A 165 -1.23 -3.23 -5.54
N VAL A 166 -0.70 -2.12 -6.04
CA VAL A 166 -0.71 -0.82 -5.35
C VAL A 166 -2.14 -0.36 -5.09
N LYS A 167 -3.05 -0.47 -6.06
CA LYS A 167 -4.47 -0.10 -5.88
C LYS A 167 -5.14 -0.95 -4.79
N LYS A 168 -4.80 -2.23 -4.67
CA LYS A 168 -5.28 -3.10 -3.57
C LYS A 168 -4.73 -2.66 -2.21
N ILE A 169 -3.45 -2.31 -2.14
CA ILE A 169 -2.83 -1.77 -0.92
C ILE A 169 -3.54 -0.48 -0.50
N ALA A 170 -3.75 0.44 -1.44
CA ALA A 170 -4.44 1.70 -1.22
C ALA A 170 -5.84 1.49 -0.62
N LEU A 171 -6.65 0.60 -1.20
CA LEU A 171 -7.98 0.27 -0.69
C LEU A 171 -7.93 -0.21 0.77
N LEU A 172 -7.00 -1.11 1.08
CA LEU A 172 -6.87 -1.67 2.42
C LEU A 172 -6.35 -0.65 3.44
N ARG A 173 -5.49 0.28 3.03
CA ARG A 173 -5.05 1.41 3.86
C ARG A 173 -6.21 2.38 4.12
N LEU A 174 -7.00 2.72 3.09
CA LEU A 174 -8.22 3.52 3.25
C LEU A 174 -9.22 2.87 4.22
N LYS A 175 -9.42 1.55 4.15
CA LYS A 175 -10.28 0.81 5.08
C LYS A 175 -9.81 0.81 6.53
N ASN A 176 -8.53 1.09 6.78
CA ASN A 176 -8.04 1.29 8.15
C ASN A 176 -8.33 2.71 8.66
N LEU A 177 -8.50 3.67 7.76
CA LEU A 177 -8.69 5.09 8.08
C LEU A 177 -10.17 5.49 8.07
N ILE A 178 -11.01 4.88 7.23
CA ILE A 178 -12.39 5.28 7.02
C ILE A 178 -13.32 4.13 7.44
N SER A 179 -14.31 4.43 8.29
CA SER A 179 -15.39 3.50 8.59
C SER A 179 -16.38 3.48 7.43
N GLU A 180 -16.62 2.31 6.85
CA GLU A 180 -17.81 2.10 6.03
C GLU A 180 -19.01 2.19 6.98
N ASP A 181 -19.84 3.23 6.83
CA ASP A 181 -21.08 3.30 7.60
C ASP A 181 -21.86 2.02 7.26
N MET A 182 -22.06 1.16 8.27
CA MET A 182 -22.93 0.01 8.14
C MET A 182 -24.32 0.60 7.95
N ASP A 183 -24.75 0.73 6.69
CA ASP A 183 -26.16 0.93 6.39
C ASP A 183 -26.90 -0.18 7.14
N SER A 184 -27.59 0.22 8.20
CA SER A 184 -28.63 -0.55 8.84
C SER A 184 -29.62 -0.89 7.73
N LYS A 185 -29.41 -2.02 7.06
CA LYS A 185 -30.42 -2.64 6.20
C LYS A 185 -31.64 -2.88 7.09
N MET A 186 -32.63 -2.00 6.91
CA MET A 186 -34.03 -2.27 7.22
C MET A 186 -34.53 -3.47 6.43
#